data_AF-A0A2E5UE48-F1
#
_entry.id   AF-A0A2E5UE48-F1
#
_cell.length_a   1.000
_cell.length_b   1.000
_cell.length_c   1.000
_cell.angle_alpha   90.00
_cell.angle_beta   90.00
_cell.angle_gamma   90.00
#
_symmetry.space_group_name_H-M   'P 1'
#
loop_
_entity.id
_entity.type
_entity.pdbx_description
1 polymer ?
#
loop_
_entity_poly.entity_id
_entity_poly.type
_entity_poly.pdbx_seq_one_letter_code
_entity_poly.pdbx_strand_id
1 'polypeptide(L)'
;MDKSNNSVLIDTAKRFLAEQAKKKGQLKLVAKGAKLTQAWVYKFHEGVIQNPSCKNVEQLLRYAGYDVKVMKRENNNRDDN
;
A
#
# COMPACT_ATOMS: atom_id res chain seq x y z
N MET A 1 4.35 -5.94 -20.43
CA MET A 1 4.20 -4.90 -19.39
C MET A 1 3.74 -5.59 -18.12
N ASP A 2 4.65 -5.79 -17.18
CA ASP A 2 4.46 -6.52 -15.91
C ASP A 2 3.47 -5.76 -15.02
N LYS A 3 2.16 -6.03 -15.18
CA LYS A 3 1.08 -5.33 -14.47
C LYS A 3 0.57 -6.11 -13.25
N SER A 4 0.92 -7.39 -13.09
CA SER A 4 0.26 -8.30 -12.13
C SER A 4 0.86 -8.24 -10.73
N ASN A 5 2.19 -8.06 -10.61
CA ASN A 5 2.87 -8.21 -9.32
C ASN A 5 2.61 -7.11 -8.29
N ASN A 6 2.22 -5.91 -8.75
CA ASN A 6 1.97 -4.77 -7.88
C ASN A 6 0.50 -4.68 -7.43
N SER A 7 -0.42 -5.41 -8.06
CA SER A 7 -1.87 -5.20 -7.88
C SER A 7 -2.34 -5.55 -6.47
N VAL A 8 -1.93 -6.71 -5.93
CA VAL A 8 -2.34 -7.16 -4.59
C VAL A 8 -1.76 -6.28 -3.48
N LEU A 9 -0.50 -5.87 -3.61
CA LEU A 9 0.13 -4.96 -2.64
C LEU A 9 -0.56 -3.59 -2.65
N ILE A 10 -0.85 -3.05 -3.83
CA ILE A 10 -1.55 -1.77 -3.98
C ILE A 10 -2.96 -1.88 -3.40
N ASP A 11 -3.70 -2.94 -3.72
CA ASP A 11 -5.08 -3.13 -3.23
C ASP A 11 -5.13 -3.26 -1.71
N THR A 12 -4.26 -4.09 -1.14
CA THR A 12 -4.13 -4.26 0.32
C THR A 12 -3.77 -2.94 1.00
N ALA A 13 -2.85 -2.18 0.44
CA ALA A 13 -2.44 -0.89 0.96
C ALA A 13 -3.57 0.15 0.90
N LYS A 14 -4.33 0.18 -0.21
CA LYS A 14 -5.51 1.05 -0.35
C LYS A 14 -6.60 0.69 0.66
N ARG A 15 -6.88 -0.60 0.86
CA ARG A 15 -7.87 -1.08 1.82
C ARG A 15 -7.47 -0.72 3.25
N PHE A 16 -6.20 -0.90 3.60
CA PHE A 16 -5.67 -0.43 4.88
C PHE A 16 -5.89 1.08 5.07
N LEU A 17 -5.53 1.90 4.08
CA LEU A 17 -5.74 3.35 4.18
C LEU A 17 -7.21 3.73 4.26
N ALA A 18 -8.10 3.02 3.57
CA ALA A 18 -9.54 3.26 3.69
C ALA A 18 -10.06 3.00 5.11
N GLU A 19 -9.59 1.94 5.77
CA GLU A 19 -9.94 1.69 7.18
C GLU A 19 -9.39 2.77 8.12
N GLN A 20 -8.18 3.27 7.87
CA GLN A 20 -7.60 4.36 8.64
C GLN A 20 -8.32 5.68 8.38
N ALA A 21 -8.75 5.95 7.14
CA ALA A 21 -9.46 7.17 6.76
C ALA A 21 -10.80 7.34 7.48
N LYS A 22 -11.45 6.24 7.91
CA LYS A 22 -12.67 6.28 8.76
C LYS A 22 -12.44 7.02 10.08
N LYS A 23 -11.20 7.08 10.57
CA LYS A 23 -10.84 7.74 11.83
C LYS A 23 -10.11 9.05 11.53
N LYS A 24 -10.70 10.17 11.96
CA LYS A 24 -10.14 11.52 11.74
C LYS A 24 -8.69 11.60 12.25
N GLY A 25 -7.77 12.01 11.38
CA GLY A 25 -6.35 12.21 11.70
C GLY A 25 -5.46 10.97 11.61
N GLN A 26 -6.00 9.77 11.39
CA GLN A 26 -5.17 8.56 11.29
C GLN A 26 -4.27 8.53 10.05
N LEU A 27 -4.72 9.02 8.90
CA LEU A 27 -3.86 9.09 7.69
C LEU A 27 -2.56 9.89 7.93
N LYS A 28 -2.62 10.92 8.78
CA LYS A 28 -1.45 11.70 9.19
C LYS A 28 -0.51 10.88 10.08
N LEU A 29 -1.06 10.10 11.01
CA LEU A 29 -0.29 9.21 11.89
C LEU A 29 0.37 8.08 11.10
N VAL A 30 -0.37 7.48 10.15
CA VAL A 30 0.12 6.47 9.22
C VAL A 30 1.26 7.02 8.39
N ALA A 31 1.11 8.22 7.80
CA ALA A 31 2.18 8.85 7.04
C ALA A 31 3.46 9.02 7.87
N LYS A 32 3.32 9.54 9.10
CA LYS A 32 4.44 9.71 10.03
C LYS A 32 5.09 8.37 10.40
N GLY A 33 4.30 7.36 10.72
CA GLY A 33 4.77 6.04 11.13
C GLY A 33 5.44 5.25 9.99
N ALA A 34 4.88 5.34 8.78
CA ALA A 34 5.43 4.73 7.57
C ALA A 34 6.62 5.52 6.99
N LYS A 35 6.98 6.68 7.57
CA LYS A 35 7.99 7.63 7.05
C LYS A 35 7.71 8.07 5.61
N LEU A 36 6.43 8.27 5.30
CA LEU A 36 5.95 8.75 4.01
C LEU A 36 5.46 10.20 4.13
N THR A 37 5.46 10.95 3.03
CA THR A 37 4.89 12.30 3.06
C THR A 37 3.38 12.21 3.20
N GLN A 38 2.79 13.09 4.01
CA GLN A 38 1.34 13.16 4.18
C GLN A 38 0.65 13.33 2.81
N ALA A 39 1.17 14.23 1.96
CA ALA A 39 0.64 14.45 0.62
C ALA A 39 0.62 13.17 -0.24
N TRP A 40 1.63 12.31 -0.13
CA TRP A 40 1.66 11.05 -0.88
C TRP A 40 0.58 10.08 -0.38
N VAL A 41 0.42 9.91 0.94
CA VAL A 41 -0.59 9.00 1.52
C VAL A 41 -2.00 9.42 1.13
N TYR A 42 -2.30 10.72 1.18
CA TYR A 42 -3.61 11.24 0.77
C TYR A 42 -3.86 11.03 -0.73
N LYS A 43 -2.93 11.45 -1.60
CA LYS A 43 -3.05 11.25 -3.06
C LYS A 43 -3.13 9.77 -3.45
N PHE A 44 -2.47 8.88 -2.70
CA PHE A 44 -2.54 7.45 -2.93
C PHE A 44 -3.90 6.86 -2.52
N HIS A 45 -4.43 7.28 -1.36
CA HIS A 45 -5.78 6.91 -0.92
C HIS A 45 -6.87 7.40 -1.87
N GLU A 46 -6.76 8.64 -2.36
CA GLU A 46 -7.70 9.25 -3.31
C GLU A 46 -7.59 8.69 -4.75
N GLY A 47 -6.62 7.83 -5.02
CA GLY A 47 -6.43 7.23 -6.36
C GLY A 47 -5.79 8.18 -7.39
N VAL A 48 -5.30 9.35 -6.98
CA VAL A 48 -4.61 10.32 -7.85
C VAL A 48 -3.30 9.74 -8.39
N ILE A 49 -2.63 8.90 -7.60
CA ILE A 49 -1.39 8.24 -8.00
C ILE A 49 -1.73 6.95 -8.78
N GLN A 50 -1.68 7.02 -10.11
CA GLN A 50 -1.91 5.87 -10.99
C GLN A 50 -0.81 4.81 -10.87
N ASN A 51 0.45 5.25 -10.77
CA ASN A 51 1.62 4.38 -10.63
C ASN A 51 2.36 4.66 -9.34
N PRO A 52 1.91 4.12 -8.20
CA PRO A 52 2.57 4.30 -6.92
C PRO A 52 3.93 3.59 -6.92
N SER A 53 4.93 4.22 -6.30
CA SER A 53 6.23 3.59 -6.12
C SER A 53 6.07 2.33 -5.26
N CYS A 54 6.55 1.19 -5.75
CA CYS A 54 6.50 -0.09 -5.04
C CYS A 54 7.13 0.06 -3.64
N LYS A 55 8.27 0.77 -3.54
CA LYS A 55 8.94 1.06 -2.26
C LYS A 55 8.03 1.73 -1.23
N ASN A 56 7.22 2.72 -1.65
CA ASN A 56 6.32 3.43 -0.75
C ASN A 56 5.15 2.55 -0.31
N VAL A 57 4.61 1.74 -1.24
CA VAL A 57 3.56 0.76 -0.94
C VAL A 57 4.07 -0.29 0.05
N GLU A 58 5.29 -0.81 -0.16
CA GLU A 58 5.93 -1.75 0.75
C GLU A 58 6.18 -1.14 2.14
N GLN A 59 6.64 0.11 2.22
CA GLN A 59 6.84 0.80 3.50
C GLN A 59 5.51 0.95 4.26
N LEU A 60 4.45 1.33 3.57
CA LEU A 60 3.12 1.46 4.14
C LEU A 60 2.60 0.12 4.69
N LEU A 61 2.73 -0.96 3.91
CA LEU A 61 2.32 -2.30 4.31
C LEU A 61 3.13 -2.84 5.49
N ARG A 62 4.44 -2.62 5.51
CA ARG A 62 5.29 -2.98 6.65
C ARG A 62 4.87 -2.25 7.93
N TYR A 63 4.54 -0.96 7.83
CA TYR A 63 4.01 -0.20 8.97
C TYR A 63 2.68 -0.78 9.46
N ALA A 64 1.82 -1.20 8.54
CA ALA A 64 0.54 -1.84 8.85
C ALA A 64 0.68 -3.29 9.38
N GLY A 65 1.89 -3.82 9.52
CA GLY A 65 2.17 -5.15 10.05
C GLY A 65 2.06 -6.28 9.05
N TYR A 66 1.91 -5.99 7.75
CA TYR A 66 1.87 -7.02 6.72
C TYR A 66 3.28 -7.50 6.36
N ASP A 67 3.44 -8.82 6.22
CA ASP A 67 4.67 -9.41 5.71
C ASP A 67 4.71 -9.34 4.19
N VAL A 68 5.39 -8.31 3.68
CA VAL A 68 5.53 -8.04 2.25
C VAL A 68 6.23 -9.19 1.51
N LYS A 69 7.10 -9.96 2.18
CA LYS A 69 7.77 -11.10 1.54
C LYS A 69 6.79 -12.25 1.32
N VAL A 70 5.90 -12.51 2.27
CA VAL A 70 4.83 -13.51 2.13
C VAL A 70 3.87 -13.11 1.02
N MET A 71 3.39 -11.85 1.02
CA MET A 71 2.46 -11.37 -0.02
C MET A 71 3.07 -11.43 -1.43
N LYS A 72 4.37 -11.13 -1.58
CA LYS A 72 5.07 -11.26 -2.86
C LYS A 72 5.22 -12.73 -3.30
N ARG A 73 5.43 -13.66 -2.37
CA ARG A 73 5.51 -15.11 -2.68
C ARG A 73 4.16 -15.66 -3.13
N GLU A 74 3.08 -15.36 -2.41
CA GLU A 74 1.73 -15.80 -2.79
C GLU A 74 1.30 -15.21 -4.13
N ASN A 75 1.69 -13.97 -4.44
CA ASN A 75 1.36 -13.35 -5.71
C ASN A 75 2.12 -13.95 -6.89
N ASN A 76 3.40 -14.36 -6.70
CA ASN A 76 4.15 -15.06 -7.75
C ASN A 76 3.63 -16.49 -7.98
N ASN A 77 3.04 -17.13 -6.97
CA ASN A 77 2.56 -18.50 -7.07
C ASN A 77 1.16 -18.64 -7.71
N ARG A 78 0.51 -17.51 -8.01
CA ARG A 78 -0.83 -17.45 -8.65
C ARG A 78 -0.79 -17.18 -10.16
N ASP A 79 0.36 -16.77 -10.70
CA ASP A 79 0.54 -16.52 -12.15
C ASP A 79 0.94 -17.80 -12.92
N ASP A 80 1.08 -18.94 -12.24
CA ASP A 80 1.52 -20.24 -12.79
C ASP A 80 0.40 -21.32 -12.82
N ASN A 81 -0.88 -20.93 -12.94
CA ASN A 81 -1.98 -21.90 -13.09
C ASN A 81 -3.08 -21.43 -14.04
#